data_AF-A0A0F3GT30-F1
#
_entry.id   AF-A0A0F3GT30-F1
#
_cell.length_a   1.000
_cell.length_b   1.000
_cell.length_c   1.000
_cell.angle_alpha   90.00
_cell.angle_beta   90.00
_cell.angle_gamma   90.00
#
_symmetry.space_group_name_H-M   'P 1'
#
loop_
_entity.id
_entity.type
_entity.pdbx_description
1 polymer ?
#
loop_
_entity_poly.entity_id
_entity_poly.type
_entity_poly.pdbx_seq_one_letter_code
_entity_poly.pdbx_strand_id
1 'polypeptide(L)'
;MTAWILNLKNMALSQYRGYNFNSLATLDGITLGASQDGIFVLGGLTDNGAPIDCSFETATNDYSTPGLKNISDIYVSLSSAHTDATAPIRLKVITDEGLVQICYATEAVYQGSTALGGGEGLYRARVKLSRGVVGRYWGIVVENIKGAFINVLSITPVFALLRRGRRQEQPAQTNK
;
A
#
# COMPACT_ATOMS: atom_id res chain seq x y z
N MET A 1 11.98 20.47 9.03
CA MET A 1 13.20 19.72 9.41
C MET A 1 13.11 18.32 8.84
N THR A 2 14.26 17.68 8.60
CA THR A 2 14.33 16.31 8.09
C THR A 2 15.14 15.47 9.06
N ALA A 3 14.61 14.30 9.46
CA ALA A 3 15.33 13.33 10.26
C ALA A 3 15.61 12.08 9.42
N TRP A 4 16.77 11.46 9.62
CA TRP A 4 17.18 10.24 8.94
C TRP A 4 17.38 9.14 9.97
N ILE A 5 16.77 7.98 9.74
CA ILE A 5 16.86 6.82 10.63
C ILE A 5 17.39 5.64 9.83
N LEU A 6 18.44 5.01 10.32
CA LEU A 6 18.99 3.79 9.74
C LEU A 6 18.58 2.60 10.60
N ASN A 7 17.86 1.64 10.01
CA ASN A 7 17.60 0.37 10.66
C ASN A 7 18.88 -0.47 10.63
N LEU A 8 19.55 -0.61 11.77
CA LEU A 8 20.83 -1.31 11.88
C LEU A 8 20.76 -2.81 11.58
N LYS A 9 19.57 -3.43 11.63
CA LYS A 9 19.38 -4.86 11.35
C LYS A 9 19.46 -5.18 9.86
N ASN A 10 18.92 -4.30 9.01
CA ASN A 10 18.84 -4.54 7.56
C ASN A 10 19.43 -3.39 6.73
N MET A 11 20.06 -2.40 7.39
CA MET A 11 20.64 -1.20 6.79
C MET A 11 19.64 -0.36 5.97
N ALA A 12 18.33 -0.53 6.20
CA ALA A 12 17.31 0.25 5.52
C ALA A 12 17.30 1.69 6.07
N LEU A 13 17.47 2.65 5.18
CA LEU A 13 17.45 4.08 5.50
C LEU A 13 16.03 4.63 5.31
N SER A 14 15.53 5.33 6.33
CA SER A 14 14.25 6.03 6.32
C SER A 14 14.46 7.53 6.49
N GLN A 15 13.72 8.32 5.73
CA GLN A 15 13.67 9.77 5.86
C GLN A 15 12.31 10.18 6.45
N TYR A 16 12.34 10.93 7.54
CA TYR A 16 11.18 11.56 8.14
C TYR A 16 11.20 13.05 7.79
N ARG A 17 10.05 13.55 7.31
CA ARG A 17 9.83 14.97 7.03
C ARG A 17 8.73 15.50 7.94
N GLY A 18 8.75 16.79 8.24
CA GLY A 18 7.78 17.40 9.15
C GLY A 18 7.95 16.98 10.61
N TYR A 19 8.96 16.17 10.92
CA TYR A 19 9.32 15.78 12.28
C TYR A 19 10.21 16.87 12.90
N ASN A 20 9.57 17.93 13.40
CA ASN A 20 10.24 19.15 13.88
C ASN A 20 10.51 19.13 15.40
N PHE A 21 10.76 17.96 15.98
CA PHE A 21 11.14 17.83 17.39
C PHE A 21 12.66 17.89 17.52
N ASN A 22 13.14 18.70 18.46
CA ASN A 22 14.57 18.87 18.73
C ASN A 22 15.05 18.02 19.92
N SER A 23 14.12 17.48 20.70
CA SER A 23 14.40 16.64 21.86
C SER A 23 13.26 15.64 22.04
N LEU A 24 13.62 14.43 22.47
CA LEU A 24 12.71 13.32 22.70
C LEU A 24 12.95 12.79 24.11
N ALA A 25 11.89 12.39 24.79
CA ALA A 25 11.97 11.71 26.07
C ALA A 25 10.88 10.63 26.14
N THR A 26 11.14 9.56 26.88
CA THR A 26 10.09 8.62 27.28
C THR A 26 9.95 8.72 28.78
N LEU A 27 8.74 9.07 29.25
CA LEU A 27 8.40 9.18 30.65
C LEU A 27 7.17 8.30 30.90
N ASP A 28 7.25 7.37 31.85
CA ASP A 28 6.17 6.44 32.20
C ASP A 28 5.55 5.71 30.98
N GLY A 29 6.40 5.34 30.01
CA GLY A 29 5.98 4.66 28.77
C GLY A 29 5.37 5.57 27.70
N ILE A 30 5.25 6.87 27.97
CA ILE A 30 4.76 7.87 27.02
C ILE A 30 5.95 8.50 26.31
N THR A 31 5.97 8.40 24.98
CA THR A 31 6.96 9.10 24.17
C THR A 31 6.54 10.56 23.98
N LEU A 32 7.44 11.48 24.32
CA LEU A 32 7.28 12.92 24.23
C LEU A 32 8.27 13.49 23.23
N GLY A 33 7.83 14.50 22.48
CA GLY A 33 8.67 15.31 21.61
C GLY A 33 8.55 16.77 21.98
N ALA A 34 9.68 17.47 22.12
CA ALA A 34 9.69 18.91 22.35
C ALA A 34 10.14 19.67 21.10
N SER A 35 9.54 20.84 20.88
CA SER A 35 9.89 21.81 19.86
C SER A 35 9.83 23.21 20.45
N GLN A 36 10.02 24.25 19.62
CA GLN A 36 9.80 25.64 20.05
C GLN A 36 8.35 25.91 20.46
N ASP A 37 7.41 25.09 19.98
CA ASP A 37 5.97 25.26 20.18
C ASP A 37 5.48 24.54 21.45
N GLY A 38 6.35 23.78 22.14
CA GLY A 38 6.03 23.10 23.40
C GLY A 38 6.42 21.63 23.43
N ILE A 39 5.78 20.88 24.33
CA ILE A 39 5.96 19.43 24.52
C ILE A 39 4.70 18.72 24.05
N PHE A 40 4.87 17.72 23.19
CA PHE A 40 3.79 16.97 22.54
C PHE A 40 3.93 15.49 22.85
N VAL A 41 2.81 14.80 23.02
CA VAL A 41 2.80 13.33 23.07
C VAL A 41 2.95 12.80 21.64
N LEU A 42 3.93 11.93 21.42
CA LEU A 42 4.16 11.26 20.15
C LEU A 42 3.38 9.96 20.12
N GLY A 43 2.10 10.06 19.79
CA GLY A 43 1.19 8.93 19.68
C GLY A 43 -0.25 9.37 19.49
N GLY A 44 -1.18 8.43 19.70
CA GLY A 44 -2.61 8.67 19.54
C GLY A 44 -3.12 8.39 18.12
N LEU A 45 -4.45 8.44 17.97
CA LEU A 45 -5.16 8.16 16.72
C LEU A 45 -5.69 9.42 16.03
N THR A 46 -5.51 10.57 16.68
CA THR A 46 -6.08 11.84 16.26
C THR A 46 -5.08 12.97 16.36
N ASP A 47 -5.16 13.92 15.43
CA ASP A 47 -4.52 15.23 15.51
C ASP A 47 -5.61 16.30 15.68
N ASN A 48 -5.61 17.00 16.82
CA ASN A 48 -6.65 17.96 17.20
C ASN A 48 -8.10 17.43 17.05
N GLY A 49 -8.32 16.17 17.44
CA GLY A 49 -9.62 15.50 17.35
C GLY A 49 -10.00 14.96 15.97
N ALA A 50 -9.21 15.24 14.92
CA ALA A 50 -9.39 14.64 13.60
C ALA A 50 -8.60 13.32 13.49
N PRO A 51 -9.16 12.25 12.90
CA PRO A 51 -8.42 11.01 12.66
C PRO A 51 -7.17 11.24 11.80
N ILE A 52 -6.07 10.56 12.10
CA ILE A 52 -4.81 10.69 11.35
C ILE A 52 -4.83 9.78 10.13
N ASP A 53 -4.92 10.36 8.94
CA ASP A 53 -4.76 9.62 7.69
C ASP A 53 -3.28 9.31 7.41
N CYS A 54 -3.02 8.13 6.83
CA CYS A 54 -1.70 7.64 6.47
C CYS A 54 -1.71 6.97 5.09
N SER A 55 -0.57 7.04 4.42
CA SER A 55 -0.36 6.40 3.12
C SER A 55 1.08 5.98 2.94
N PHE A 56 1.31 4.95 2.15
CA PHE A 56 2.64 4.63 1.63
C PHE A 56 2.58 4.26 0.15
N GLU A 57 3.66 4.51 -0.55
CA GLU A 57 3.83 4.17 -1.96
C GLU A 57 4.91 3.10 -2.11
N THR A 58 4.61 2.06 -2.88
CA THR A 58 5.61 1.06 -3.26
C THR A 58 6.47 1.59 -4.40
N ALA A 59 7.70 1.09 -4.52
CA ALA A 59 8.48 1.31 -5.72
C ALA A 59 7.72 0.85 -6.98
N THR A 60 7.90 1.59 -8.07
CA THR A 60 7.41 1.20 -9.38
C THR A 60 8.05 -0.12 -9.82
N ASN A 61 7.25 -1.12 -10.16
CA ASN A 61 7.71 -2.48 -10.41
C ASN A 61 7.17 -3.04 -11.73
N ASP A 62 7.97 -3.84 -12.45
CA ASP A 62 7.55 -4.61 -13.62
C ASP A 62 7.24 -6.07 -13.30
N TYR A 63 7.26 -6.43 -12.02
CA TYR A 63 7.03 -7.77 -11.48
C TYR A 63 7.88 -8.84 -12.16
N SER A 64 9.13 -8.48 -12.52
CA SER A 64 10.11 -9.36 -13.14
C SER A 64 9.62 -10.02 -14.44
N THR A 65 8.65 -9.42 -15.10
CA THR A 65 8.10 -9.94 -16.36
C THR A 65 8.12 -8.85 -17.42
N PRO A 66 8.80 -9.07 -18.56
CA PRO A 66 8.88 -8.06 -19.60
C PRO A 66 7.52 -7.93 -20.31
N GLY A 67 7.23 -6.70 -20.77
CA GLY A 67 6.05 -6.40 -21.58
C GLY A 67 4.90 -5.74 -20.81
N LEU A 68 3.88 -5.38 -21.59
CA LEU A 68 2.67 -4.73 -21.11
C LEU A 68 1.81 -5.71 -20.30
N LYS A 69 1.29 -5.22 -19.18
CA LYS A 69 0.46 -5.97 -18.26
C LYS A 69 -0.88 -5.30 -18.13
N ASN A 70 -1.92 -6.09 -17.97
CA ASN A 70 -3.19 -5.64 -17.44
C ASN A 70 -3.34 -6.24 -16.03
N ILE A 71 -3.33 -5.38 -15.01
CA ILE A 71 -3.65 -5.80 -13.63
C ILE A 71 -5.17 -5.76 -13.47
N SER A 72 -5.78 -6.89 -13.16
CA SER A 72 -7.24 -6.98 -12.93
C SER A 72 -7.59 -6.85 -11.44
N ASP A 73 -6.73 -7.39 -10.60
CA ASP A 73 -6.97 -7.53 -9.17
C ASP A 73 -5.67 -7.34 -8.39
N ILE A 74 -5.78 -6.78 -7.20
CA ILE A 74 -4.69 -6.74 -6.23
C ILE A 74 -5.20 -7.37 -4.95
N TYR A 75 -4.50 -8.38 -4.45
CA TYR A 75 -4.74 -8.94 -3.13
C TYR A 75 -3.83 -8.27 -2.12
N VAL A 76 -4.41 -7.80 -1.02
CA VAL A 76 -3.66 -7.20 0.09
C VAL A 76 -3.85 -8.08 1.32
N SER A 77 -2.76 -8.57 1.87
CA SER A 77 -2.76 -9.29 3.15
C SER A 77 -2.48 -8.30 4.27
N LEU A 78 -3.32 -8.33 5.30
CA LEU A 78 -3.30 -7.41 6.43
C LEU A 78 -3.19 -8.21 7.73
N SER A 79 -2.49 -7.69 8.73
CA SER A 79 -2.67 -8.15 10.12
C SER A 79 -3.56 -7.16 10.87
N SER A 80 -4.39 -7.68 11.76
CA SER A 80 -5.21 -6.87 12.65
C SER A 80 -4.60 -6.91 14.04
N ALA A 81 -3.97 -5.80 14.43
CA ALA A 81 -3.71 -5.47 15.83
C ALA A 81 -4.94 -4.79 16.49
N HIS A 82 -5.93 -4.39 15.70
CA HIS A 82 -7.11 -3.66 16.15
C HIS A 82 -8.39 -4.32 15.65
N THR A 83 -9.28 -4.63 16.59
CA THR A 83 -10.47 -5.50 16.54
C THR A 83 -11.51 -5.23 15.44
N ASP A 84 -11.31 -4.20 14.62
CA ASP A 84 -12.17 -3.91 13.48
C ASP A 84 -11.48 -4.42 12.21
N ALA A 85 -11.74 -5.67 11.87
CA ALA A 85 -11.33 -6.35 10.64
C ALA A 85 -11.79 -5.65 9.32
N THR A 86 -12.42 -4.49 9.44
CA THR A 86 -13.01 -3.68 8.39
C THR A 86 -12.33 -2.32 8.26
N ALA A 87 -11.00 -2.25 8.44
CA ALA A 87 -10.23 -1.06 8.06
C ALA A 87 -10.34 -0.89 6.52
N PRO A 88 -11.11 0.10 6.02
CA PRO A 88 -11.24 0.26 4.59
C PRO A 88 -9.91 0.81 4.09
N ILE A 89 -9.23 0.05 3.23
CA ILE A 89 -8.05 0.52 2.51
C ILE A 89 -8.46 1.00 1.13
N ARG A 90 -7.78 2.05 0.68
CA ARG A 90 -7.87 2.58 -0.68
C ARG A 90 -6.53 2.33 -1.36
N LEU A 91 -6.59 1.85 -2.59
CA LEU A 91 -5.42 1.74 -3.44
C LEU A 91 -5.50 2.79 -4.53
N LYS A 92 -4.40 3.51 -4.75
CA LYS A 92 -4.17 4.27 -5.96
C LYS A 92 -3.11 3.54 -6.78
N VAL A 93 -3.46 3.17 -8.00
CA VAL A 93 -2.61 2.42 -8.90
C VAL A 93 -2.17 3.33 -10.04
N ILE A 94 -0.88 3.34 -10.34
CA ILE A 94 -0.25 4.26 -11.29
C ILE A 94 0.51 3.44 -12.33
N THR A 95 0.32 3.73 -13.62
CA THR A 95 1.11 3.13 -14.72
C THR A 95 2.22 4.07 -15.20
N ASP A 96 3.19 3.53 -15.93
CA ASP A 96 4.21 4.30 -16.64
C ASP A 96 3.68 5.24 -17.72
N GLU A 97 2.45 5.01 -18.19
CA GLU A 97 1.75 5.92 -19.11
C GLU A 97 1.07 7.09 -18.36
N GLY A 98 1.27 7.18 -17.04
CA GLY A 98 0.68 8.21 -16.19
C GLY A 98 -0.81 7.99 -15.87
N LEU A 99 -1.38 6.83 -16.25
CA LEU A 99 -2.75 6.50 -15.91
C LEU A 99 -2.86 6.19 -14.42
N VAL A 100 -3.87 6.78 -13.79
CA VAL A 100 -4.14 6.63 -12.37
C VAL A 100 -5.53 6.03 -12.19
N GLN A 101 -5.62 4.95 -11.42
CA GLN A 101 -6.89 4.40 -10.94
C GLN A 101 -6.96 4.47 -9.42
N ILE A 102 -8.09 4.92 -8.88
CA ILE A 102 -8.41 4.83 -7.45
C ILE A 102 -9.38 3.67 -7.28
N CYS A 103 -9.05 2.75 -6.39
CA CYS A 103 -9.78 1.52 -6.17
C CYS A 103 -9.96 1.28 -4.66
N TYR A 104 -11.06 0.62 -4.30
CA TYR A 104 -11.38 0.31 -2.91
C TYR A 104 -11.30 -1.19 -2.69
N ALA A 105 -10.83 -1.59 -1.51
CA ALA A 105 -10.90 -2.98 -1.09
C ALA A 105 -12.34 -3.44 -0.95
N THR A 106 -12.61 -4.68 -1.38
CA THR A 106 -13.77 -5.42 -0.88
C THR A 106 -13.56 -5.76 0.60
N GLU A 107 -14.62 -6.20 1.28
CA GLU A 107 -14.51 -6.71 2.65
C GLU A 107 -13.34 -7.70 2.81
N ALA A 108 -12.55 -7.49 3.86
CA ALA A 108 -11.40 -8.31 4.14
C ALA A 108 -11.85 -9.63 4.77
N VAL A 109 -11.39 -10.74 4.22
CA VAL A 109 -11.79 -12.09 4.66
C VAL A 109 -10.74 -12.64 5.61
N TYR A 110 -11.15 -13.07 6.80
CA TYR A 110 -10.28 -13.74 7.77
C TYR A 110 -9.65 -15.00 7.15
N GLN A 111 -8.34 -15.15 7.29
CA GLN A 111 -7.56 -16.25 6.73
C GLN A 111 -6.95 -17.16 7.81
N GLY A 112 -6.99 -16.77 9.08
CA GLY A 112 -6.41 -17.54 10.19
C GLY A 112 -5.62 -16.67 11.15
N SER A 113 -5.03 -17.27 12.17
CA SER A 113 -4.15 -16.58 13.12
C SER A 113 -2.71 -16.53 12.59
N THR A 114 -1.97 -15.46 12.88
CA THR A 114 -0.53 -15.47 12.66
C THR A 114 0.13 -16.47 13.63
N ALA A 115 1.01 -17.35 13.13
CA ALA A 115 1.68 -18.39 13.93
C ALA A 115 2.69 -17.84 14.97
N LEU A 116 2.73 -16.52 15.18
CA LEU A 116 3.68 -15.81 16.05
C LEU A 116 3.04 -15.31 17.35
N GLY A 117 2.08 -16.07 17.91
CA GLY A 117 1.67 -15.96 19.32
C GLY A 117 1.01 -14.64 19.77
N GLY A 118 0.74 -13.70 18.86
CA GLY A 118 0.29 -12.34 19.20
C GLY A 118 -1.23 -12.12 19.18
N GLY A 119 -2.06 -13.14 18.97
CA GLY A 119 -3.52 -12.98 18.91
C GLY A 119 -4.06 -12.22 17.67
N GLU A 120 -3.17 -11.77 16.77
CA GLU A 120 -3.57 -11.03 15.57
C GLU A 120 -4.06 -11.97 14.46
N GLY A 121 -5.23 -11.64 13.92
CA GLY A 121 -5.80 -12.30 12.75
C GLY A 121 -5.14 -11.84 11.46
N LEU A 122 -4.93 -12.79 10.53
CA LEU A 122 -4.54 -12.55 9.15
C LEU A 122 -5.80 -12.35 8.32
N TYR A 123 -5.85 -11.26 7.55
CA TYR A 123 -6.97 -10.95 6.67
C TYR A 123 -6.48 -10.75 5.25
N ARG A 124 -7.35 -11.04 4.27
CA ARG A 124 -7.10 -10.79 2.86
C ARG A 124 -8.21 -9.94 2.26
N ALA A 125 -7.83 -8.81 1.70
CA ALA A 125 -8.70 -7.97 0.89
C ALA A 125 -8.41 -8.18 -0.60
N ARG A 126 -9.44 -8.08 -1.44
CA ARG A 126 -9.30 -8.04 -2.90
C ARG A 126 -9.70 -6.64 -3.38
N VAL A 127 -8.86 -6.03 -4.18
CA VAL A 127 -9.12 -4.74 -4.81
C VAL A 127 -9.24 -4.98 -6.31
N LYS A 128 -10.42 -4.72 -6.87
CA LYS A 128 -10.66 -4.87 -8.31
C LYS A 128 -10.28 -3.58 -9.03
N LEU A 129 -9.51 -3.71 -10.10
CA LEU A 129 -9.14 -2.59 -10.96
C LEU A 129 -10.09 -2.52 -12.16
N SER A 130 -10.22 -1.31 -12.72
CA SER A 130 -11.01 -1.14 -13.94
C SER A 130 -10.28 -1.77 -15.12
N ARG A 131 -11.05 -2.46 -15.97
CA ARG A 131 -10.51 -3.15 -17.15
C ARG A 131 -9.89 -2.15 -18.13
N GLY A 132 -8.96 -2.64 -18.94
CA GLY A 132 -8.42 -1.89 -20.09
C GLY A 132 -7.24 -0.98 -19.77
N VAL A 133 -6.88 -0.77 -18.49
CA VAL A 133 -5.63 -0.09 -18.16
C VAL A 133 -4.46 -1.04 -18.30
N VAL A 134 -3.46 -0.56 -19.02
CA VAL A 134 -2.29 -1.31 -19.41
C VAL A 134 -1.06 -0.50 -19.02
N GLY A 135 -0.01 -1.18 -18.59
CA GLY A 135 1.26 -0.56 -18.27
C GLY A 135 2.36 -1.61 -18.21
N ARG A 136 3.60 -1.22 -18.47
CA ARG A 136 4.75 -2.11 -18.25
C ARG A 136 5.17 -2.08 -16.79
N TYR A 137 5.19 -0.89 -16.22
CA TYR A 137 5.61 -0.59 -14.87
C TYR A 137 4.43 -0.04 -14.06
N TRP A 138 4.30 -0.50 -12.82
CA TRP A 138 3.16 -0.21 -11.97
C TRP A 138 3.61 0.23 -10.58
N GLY A 139 3.08 1.36 -10.11
CA GLY A 139 3.18 1.85 -8.75
C GLY A 139 1.86 1.62 -8.00
N ILE A 140 1.94 1.32 -6.70
CA ILE A 140 0.79 1.13 -5.83
C ILE A 140 0.97 2.03 -4.60
N VAL A 141 0.00 2.91 -4.39
CA VAL A 141 -0.15 3.67 -3.15
C VAL A 141 -1.26 3.02 -2.34
N VAL A 142 -0.99 2.74 -1.06
CA VAL A 142 -1.97 2.26 -0.09
C VAL A 142 -2.29 3.42 0.84
N GLU A 143 -3.57 3.71 1.03
CA GLU A 143 -4.08 4.78 1.89
C GLU A 143 -5.09 4.21 2.88
N ASN A 144 -5.07 4.71 4.11
CA ASN A 144 -6.14 4.41 5.05
C ASN A 144 -7.37 5.28 4.74
N ILE A 145 -8.47 4.95 5.40
CA ILE A 145 -9.70 5.71 5.34
C ILE A 145 -10.10 6.05 6.78
N LYS A 146 -10.27 7.34 7.07
CA LYS A 146 -10.74 7.85 8.37
C LYS A 146 -9.87 7.41 9.54
N GLY A 147 -8.56 7.47 9.39
CA GLY A 147 -7.61 7.08 10.44
C GLY A 147 -7.58 5.59 10.78
N ALA A 148 -8.13 4.72 9.92
CA ALA A 148 -8.02 3.29 10.11
C ALA A 148 -6.55 2.83 10.13
N PHE A 149 -6.25 1.80 10.94
CA PHE A 149 -4.90 1.24 10.97
C PHE A 149 -4.55 0.53 9.66
N ILE A 150 -3.31 0.69 9.23
CA ILE A 150 -2.73 -0.07 8.12
C ILE A 150 -1.58 -0.90 8.67
N ASN A 151 -1.75 -2.22 8.63
CA ASN A 151 -0.65 -3.16 8.83
C ASN A 151 -0.65 -4.14 7.65
N VAL A 152 0.19 -3.86 6.65
CA VAL A 152 0.26 -4.62 5.40
C VAL A 152 1.39 -5.63 5.48
N LEU A 153 1.04 -6.89 5.26
CA LEU A 153 1.99 -8.00 5.18
C LEU A 153 2.41 -8.29 3.74
N SER A 154 1.48 -8.20 2.78
CA SER A 154 1.79 -8.44 1.37
C SER A 154 0.86 -7.68 0.44
N ILE A 155 1.37 -7.32 -0.73
CA ILE A 155 0.58 -6.78 -1.85
C ILE A 155 0.88 -7.68 -3.06
N THR A 156 -0.15 -8.28 -3.64
CA THR A 156 -0.02 -9.29 -4.70
C THR A 156 -0.93 -8.95 -5.87
N PRO A 157 -0.39 -8.29 -6.91
CA PRO A 157 -1.12 -8.03 -8.14
C PRO A 157 -1.31 -9.29 -8.97
N VAL A 158 -2.51 -9.45 -9.51
CA VAL A 158 -2.83 -10.44 -10.54
C VAL A 158 -2.82 -9.74 -11.88
N PHE A 159 -1.92 -10.18 -12.77
CA PHE A 159 -1.77 -9.60 -14.08
C PHE A 159 -1.71 -10.62 -15.21
N ALA A 160 -2.23 -10.22 -16.36
CA ALA A 160 -2.03 -10.91 -17.62
C ALA A 160 -0.98 -10.18 -18.45
N LEU A 161 -0.06 -10.93 -19.06
CA LEU A 161 0.88 -10.40 -20.06
C LEU A 161 0.19 -10.26 -21.40
N LEU A 162 0.26 -9.06 -21.97
CA LEU A 162 -0.27 -8.78 -23.30
C LEU A 162 0.76 -9.23 -24.34
N ARG A 163 0.45 -10.33 -25.02
CA ARG A 163 1.21 -10.76 -26.20
C ARG A 163 0.72 -9.96 -27.40
N ARG A 164 1.66 -9.40 -28.17
CA ARG A 164 1.37 -8.78 -29.46
C ARG A 164 0.84 -9.87 -30.41
N GLY A 165 -0.47 -9.91 -30.63
CA GLY A 165 -1.06 -10.85 -31.57
C GLY A 165 -0.57 -10.53 -32.99
N ARG A 166 0.08 -11.49 -33.67
CA ARG A 166 0.08 -11.48 -35.13
C ARG A 166 -1.38 -11.65 -35.56
N ARG A 167 -1.96 -10.61 -36.14
CA ARG A 167 -3.16 -10.75 -36.95
C ARG A 167 -2.76 -11.66 -38.11
N GLN A 168 -3.14 -12.95 -38.08
CA GLN A 168 -3.05 -13.78 -39.27
C GLN A 168 -4.13 -13.26 -40.21
N GLU A 169 -3.72 -12.48 -41.21
CA GLU A 169 -4.55 -12.22 -42.36
C GLU A 169 -4.76 -13.57 -43.07
N GLN A 170 -5.97 -14.11 -42.99
CA GLN A 170 -6.36 -15.22 -43.86
C GLN A 170 -6.30 -14.69 -45.31
N PRO A 171 -5.54 -15.32 -46.22
CA PRO A 171 -5.57 -14.92 -47.62
C PRO A 171 -7.00 -15.14 -48.14
N ALA A 172 -7.55 -14.10 -48.75
CA ALA A 172 -8.86 -14.14 -49.39
C ALA A 172 -8.92 -15.33 -50.36
N GLN A 173 -9.89 -16.22 -50.16
CA GLN A 173 -10.17 -17.27 -51.10
C GLN A 173 -10.76 -16.63 -52.36
N THR A 174 -9.96 -16.58 -53.43
CA THR A 174 -10.43 -16.23 -54.76
C THR A 174 -11.26 -17.42 -55.28
N ASN A 175 -12.59 -17.27 -55.29
CA ASN A 175 -13.45 -18.22 -55.99
C ASN A 175 -13.23 -18.10 -57.50
N LYS A 176 -13.02 -19.25 -58.14
CA LYS A 176 -13.01 -19.42 -59.61
C LYS A 176 -14.43 -19.50 -60.15
#